data_AF-A0A7W1R5X9-F1
#
_entry.id   AF-A0A7W1R5X9-F1
#
_cell.length_a   1.000
_cell.length_b   1.000
_cell.length_c   1.000
_cell.angle_alpha   90.00
_cell.angle_beta   90.00
_cell.angle_gamma   90.00
#
_symmetry.space_group_name_H-M   'P 1'
#
loop_
_entity.id
_entity.type
_entity.pdbx_description
1 polymer ?
#
loop_
_entity_poly.entity_id
_entity_poly.type
_entity_poly.pdbx_seq_one_letter_code
_entity_poly.pdbx_strand_id
1 'polypeptide(L)'
;MTGEDAVALAFRARALAQAHALSATAQRLVNRAVAEEAETQPRPELGAWAGAAFTQGYCLRRVEEDGEELAVAESDDESLDRAATAVVAELRRGTADDMTVAALDLLVASQVEHRLEPWRDELDDATWADLEQYLTWWVVKGYGLRVAETSEVGP
;
A
#
# COMPACT_ATOMS: atom_id res chain seq x y z
N MET A 1 11.71 13.93 18.27
CA MET A 1 11.28 13.07 17.15
C MET A 1 10.13 13.78 16.48
N THR A 2 10.36 14.31 15.28
CA THR A 2 9.49 15.33 14.67
C THR A 2 8.71 14.72 13.51
N GLY A 3 7.54 15.28 13.18
CA GLY A 3 6.76 14.86 12.01
C GLY A 3 7.52 15.01 10.67
N GLU A 4 8.67 15.67 10.66
CA GLU A 4 9.56 15.80 9.50
C GLU A 4 10.11 14.44 9.03
N ASP A 5 10.36 13.50 9.96
CA ASP A 5 10.90 12.18 9.63
C ASP A 5 9.89 11.33 8.85
N ALA A 6 8.61 11.35 9.26
CA ALA A 6 7.52 10.67 8.56
C ALA A 6 7.27 11.27 7.16
N VAL A 7 7.35 12.59 7.02
CA VAL A 7 7.26 13.27 5.72
C VAL A 7 8.39 12.82 4.80
N ALA A 8 9.62 12.72 5.32
CA ALA A 8 10.77 12.26 4.55
C ALA A 8 10.63 10.79 4.11
N LEU A 9 10.07 9.91 4.95
CA LEU A 9 9.76 8.53 4.59
C LEU A 9 8.71 8.47 3.48
N ALA A 10 7.57 9.13 3.65
CA ALA A 10 6.49 9.16 2.65
C ALA A 10 6.95 9.78 1.31
N PHE A 11 7.83 10.78 1.35
CA PHE A 11 8.44 11.34 0.14
C PHE A 11 9.33 10.32 -0.58
N ARG A 12 10.26 9.68 0.14
CA ARG A 12 11.14 8.64 -0.43
C ARG A 12 10.35 7.46 -0.98
N ALA A 13 9.31 7.02 -0.28
CA ALA A 13 8.44 5.93 -0.70
C ALA A 13 7.77 6.25 -2.05
N ARG A 14 7.23 7.48 -2.21
CA ARG A 14 6.65 7.93 -3.47
C ARG A 14 7.67 8.00 -4.59
N ALA A 15 8.87 8.52 -4.32
CA ALA A 15 9.95 8.57 -5.30
C ALA A 15 10.35 7.16 -5.76
N LEU A 16 10.49 6.21 -4.84
CA LEU A 16 10.80 4.81 -5.15
C LEU A 16 9.66 4.13 -5.94
N ALA A 17 8.40 4.44 -5.62
CA ALA A 17 7.24 3.92 -6.33
C ALA A 17 7.22 4.32 -7.82
N GLN A 18 7.73 5.50 -8.17
CA GLN A 18 7.88 5.92 -9.58
C GLN A 18 8.93 5.10 -10.34
N ALA A 19 9.87 4.47 -9.64
CA ALA A 19 10.86 3.58 -10.23
C ALA A 19 10.37 2.11 -10.32
N HIS A 20 9.11 1.82 -9.96
CA HIS A 20 8.49 0.49 -9.99
C HIS A 20 9.32 -0.59 -9.27
N ALA A 21 9.75 -0.26 -8.05
CA ALA A 21 10.69 -1.08 -7.29
C ALA A 21 10.03 -2.30 -6.61
N LEU A 22 9.13 -3.00 -7.29
CA LEU A 22 8.46 -4.20 -6.80
C LEU A 22 9.33 -5.45 -7.01
N SER A 23 9.20 -6.44 -6.13
CA SER A 23 9.66 -7.80 -6.45
C SER A 23 8.87 -8.36 -7.64
N ALA A 24 9.40 -9.39 -8.31
CA ALA A 24 8.67 -10.06 -9.39
C ALA A 24 7.33 -10.67 -8.90
N THR A 25 7.28 -11.14 -7.65
CA THR A 25 6.06 -11.71 -7.05
C THR A 25 5.05 -10.62 -6.71
N ALA A 26 5.47 -9.55 -6.05
CA ALA A 26 4.63 -8.38 -5.80
C ALA A 26 4.06 -7.78 -7.09
N GLN A 27 4.88 -7.71 -8.16
CA GLN A 27 4.42 -7.22 -9.45
C GLN A 27 3.33 -8.10 -10.07
N ARG A 28 3.44 -9.44 -9.97
CA ARG A 28 2.39 -10.35 -10.45
C ARG A 28 1.10 -10.20 -9.62
N LEU A 29 1.23 -10.18 -8.30
CA LEU A 29 0.11 -10.06 -7.37
C LEU A 29 -0.67 -8.76 -7.59
N VAL A 30 0.02 -7.62 -7.67
CA VAL A 30 -0.64 -6.33 -7.90
C VAL A 30 -1.28 -6.28 -9.28
N ASN A 31 -0.64 -6.81 -10.32
CA ASN A 31 -1.24 -6.82 -11.67
C ASN A 31 -2.52 -7.66 -11.72
N ARG A 32 -2.53 -8.83 -11.06
CA ARG A 32 -3.72 -9.68 -10.96
C ARG A 32 -4.84 -8.95 -10.21
N ALA A 33 -4.53 -8.38 -9.05
CA ALA A 33 -5.48 -7.64 -8.24
C ALA A 33 -6.07 -6.44 -9.00
N VAL A 34 -5.23 -5.65 -9.68
CA VAL A 34 -5.66 -4.51 -10.49
C VAL A 34 -6.56 -4.93 -11.64
N ALA A 35 -6.25 -6.06 -12.30
CA ALA A 35 -7.09 -6.59 -13.37
C ALA A 35 -8.47 -6.99 -12.84
N GLU A 36 -8.53 -7.69 -11.71
CA GLU A 36 -9.79 -8.07 -11.05
C GLU A 36 -10.60 -6.85 -10.63
N GLU A 37 -9.96 -5.84 -10.05
CA GLU A 37 -10.61 -4.57 -9.71
C GLU A 37 -11.16 -3.86 -10.95
N ALA A 38 -10.41 -3.83 -12.05
CA ALA A 38 -10.88 -3.20 -13.29
C ALA A 38 -12.09 -3.90 -13.91
N GLU A 39 -12.27 -5.20 -13.66
CA GLU A 39 -13.41 -6.00 -14.13
C GLU A 39 -14.64 -5.89 -13.22
N THR A 40 -14.43 -5.73 -11.91
CA THR A 40 -15.48 -5.85 -10.89
C THR A 40 -15.98 -4.51 -10.36
N GLN A 41 -15.16 -3.46 -10.44
CA GLN A 41 -15.50 -2.15 -9.91
C GLN A 41 -16.43 -1.36 -10.85
N PRO A 42 -17.25 -0.43 -10.31
CA PRO A 42 -18.13 0.42 -11.10
C PRO A 42 -17.38 1.31 -12.11
N ARG A 43 -16.09 1.56 -11.87
CA ARG A 43 -15.22 2.42 -12.68
C ARG A 43 -13.83 1.79 -12.84
N PRO A 44 -13.33 1.57 -14.07
CA PRO A 44 -12.01 0.97 -14.30
C PRO A 44 -10.85 1.75 -13.66
N GLU A 45 -10.99 3.06 -13.48
CA GLU A 45 -9.98 3.92 -12.85
C GLU A 45 -9.66 3.48 -11.41
N LEU A 46 -10.61 2.86 -10.71
CA LEU A 46 -10.41 2.35 -9.36
C LEU A 46 -9.30 1.29 -9.31
N GLY A 47 -9.22 0.41 -10.31
CA GLY A 47 -8.12 -0.55 -10.43
C GLY A 47 -6.76 0.13 -10.60
N ALA A 48 -6.68 1.17 -11.44
CA ALA A 48 -5.44 1.94 -11.59
C ALA A 48 -5.04 2.66 -10.28
N TRP A 49 -6.03 3.15 -9.53
CA TRP A 49 -5.80 3.78 -8.23
C TRP A 49 -5.31 2.78 -7.19
N ALA A 50 -5.90 1.59 -7.13
CA ALA A 50 -5.47 0.49 -6.29
C ALA A 50 -4.00 0.13 -6.53
N GLY A 51 -3.59 -0.06 -7.80
CA GLY A 51 -2.21 -0.40 -8.14
C GLY A 51 -1.19 0.67 -7.71
N ALA A 52 -1.53 1.94 -7.89
CA ALA A 52 -0.66 3.04 -7.48
C ALA A 52 -0.59 3.18 -5.94
N ALA A 53 -1.72 3.08 -5.25
CA ALA A 53 -1.79 3.11 -3.78
C ALA A 53 -0.97 1.96 -3.17
N PHE A 54 -1.17 0.76 -3.69
CA PHE A 54 -0.42 -0.44 -3.33
C PHE A 54 1.09 -0.24 -3.47
N THR A 55 1.53 0.26 -4.63
CA THR A 55 2.96 0.43 -4.91
C THR A 55 3.61 1.41 -3.93
N GLN A 56 2.91 2.47 -3.52
CA GLN A 56 3.43 3.42 -2.55
C GLN A 56 3.62 2.80 -1.17
N GLY A 57 2.64 2.04 -0.68
CA GLY A 57 2.75 1.34 0.61
C GLY A 57 3.86 0.30 0.61
N TYR A 58 3.98 -0.48 -0.48
CA TYR A 58 5.08 -1.44 -0.63
C TYR A 58 6.45 -0.75 -0.58
N CYS A 59 6.58 0.37 -1.27
CA CYS A 59 7.82 1.14 -1.30
C CYS A 59 8.14 1.84 0.03
N LEU A 60 7.16 2.10 0.90
CA LEU A 60 7.43 2.61 2.24
C LEU A 60 8.26 1.62 3.03
N ARG A 61 7.82 0.36 3.09
CA ARG A 61 8.54 -0.69 3.79
C ARG A 61 9.96 -0.88 3.22
N ARG A 62 10.11 -0.79 1.90
CA ARG A 62 11.43 -0.84 1.25
C ARG A 62 12.37 0.31 1.64
N VAL A 63 11.83 1.50 1.88
CA VAL A 63 12.63 2.64 2.32
C VAL A 63 13.06 2.46 3.77
N GLU A 64 12.22 1.87 4.62
CA GLU A 64 12.60 1.53 6.00
C GLU A 64 13.70 0.47 6.07
N GLU A 65 13.75 -0.43 5.08
CA GLU A 65 14.81 -1.42 4.88
C GLU A 65 16.10 -0.80 4.29
N ASP A 66 16.18 0.53 4.14
CA ASP A 66 17.32 1.27 3.56
C ASP A 66 17.80 0.74 2.19
N GLY A 67 16.90 0.12 1.43
CA GLY A 67 17.24 -0.42 0.11
C GLY A 67 18.12 -1.67 0.15
N GLU A 68 18.04 -2.45 1.23
CA GLU A 68 18.51 -3.85 1.24
C GLU A 68 18.05 -4.60 -0.02
N GLU A 69 18.82 -5.63 -0.39
CA GLU A 69 18.52 -6.45 -1.56
C GLU A 69 17.10 -7.02 -1.44
N LEU A 70 16.39 -7.14 -2.57
CA LEU A 70 15.05 -7.71 -2.64
C LEU A 70 15.10 -9.21 -2.31
N ALA A 71 15.26 -9.54 -1.04
CA ALA A 71 15.01 -10.86 -0.50
C ALA A 71 13.49 -11.10 -0.57
N VAL A 72 13.12 -12.22 -1.17
CA VAL A 72 11.74 -12.67 -1.30
C VAL A 72 11.72 -14.10 -0.76
N ALA A 73 10.93 -14.34 0.28
CA ALA A 73 10.64 -15.70 0.71
C ALA A 73 9.97 -16.48 -0.45
N GLU A 74 10.40 -17.71 -0.71
CA GLU A 74 9.66 -18.60 -1.61
C GLU A 74 8.31 -18.92 -0.96
N SER A 75 7.25 -18.35 -1.50
CA SER A 75 5.88 -18.56 -1.05
C SER A 75 4.95 -18.42 -2.24
N ASP A 76 3.88 -19.21 -2.27
CA ASP A 76 2.87 -19.07 -3.30
C ASP A 76 2.06 -17.77 -3.11
N ASP A 77 1.47 -17.31 -4.21
CA ASP A 77 0.74 -16.06 -4.30
C ASP A 77 -0.44 -15.97 -3.29
N GLU A 78 -1.10 -17.07 -2.94
CA GLU A 78 -2.24 -17.07 -2.02
C GLU A 78 -1.77 -16.96 -0.56
N SER A 79 -0.73 -17.71 -0.21
CA SER A 79 -0.10 -17.64 1.12
C SER A 79 0.43 -16.24 1.42
N LEU A 80 1.06 -15.59 0.43
CA LEU A 80 1.55 -14.21 0.57
C LEU A 80 0.43 -13.20 0.73
N ASP A 81 -0.66 -13.31 -0.05
CA ASP A 81 -1.81 -12.41 0.09
C ASP A 81 -2.47 -12.54 1.47
N ARG A 82 -2.57 -13.77 1.99
CA ARG A 82 -3.08 -14.05 3.33
C ARG A 82 -2.16 -13.47 4.41
N ALA A 83 -0.85 -13.64 4.28
CA ALA A 83 0.13 -13.07 5.19
C ALA A 83 0.10 -11.53 5.17
N ALA A 84 0.03 -10.91 4.00
CA ALA A 84 -0.13 -9.46 3.86
C ALA A 84 -1.40 -8.95 4.56
N THR A 85 -2.51 -9.67 4.41
CA THR A 85 -3.78 -9.36 5.08
C THR A 85 -3.67 -9.51 6.60
N ALA A 86 -2.92 -10.51 7.09
CA ALA A 86 -2.65 -10.67 8.51
C ALA A 86 -1.85 -9.49 9.07
N VAL A 87 -0.81 -9.05 8.37
CA VAL A 87 -0.03 -7.85 8.74
C VAL A 87 -0.93 -6.61 8.81
N VAL A 88 -1.81 -6.40 7.82
CA VAL A 88 -2.78 -5.29 7.85
C VAL A 88 -3.66 -5.35 9.11
N ALA A 89 -4.11 -6.54 9.50
CA ALA A 89 -4.91 -6.73 10.71
C ALA A 89 -4.12 -6.44 12.00
N GLU A 90 -2.82 -6.73 12.02
CA GLU A 90 -1.93 -6.39 13.13
C GLU A 90 -1.68 -4.89 13.23
N LEU A 91 -1.40 -4.22 12.10
CA LEU A 91 -1.25 -2.76 12.05
C LEU A 91 -2.46 -2.04 12.65
N ARG A 92 -3.68 -2.52 12.33
CA ARG A 92 -4.93 -1.99 12.90
C ARG A 92 -5.08 -2.20 14.40
N ARG A 93 -4.35 -3.15 15.00
CA ARG A 93 -4.29 -3.35 16.45
C ARG A 93 -3.24 -2.46 17.13
N GLY A 94 -2.52 -1.63 16.37
CA GLY A 94 -1.52 -0.71 16.88
C GLY A 94 -0.16 -1.36 17.15
N THR A 95 0.22 -2.40 16.39
CA THR A 95 1.52 -3.07 16.56
C THR A 95 2.66 -2.39 15.80
N ALA A 96 2.38 -1.51 14.84
CA ALA A 96 3.40 -0.70 14.18
C ALA A 96 3.90 0.43 15.08
N ASP A 97 5.13 0.87 14.81
CA ASP A 97 5.66 2.08 15.40
C ASP A 97 4.95 3.33 14.85
N ASP A 98 4.90 4.38 15.67
CA ASP A 98 4.21 5.63 15.36
C ASP A 98 4.70 6.31 14.07
N MET A 99 5.98 6.12 13.72
CA MET A 99 6.58 6.74 12.53
C MET A 99 6.09 6.07 11.25
N THR A 100 6.04 4.74 11.22
CA THR A 100 5.44 3.96 10.13
C THR A 100 3.98 4.34 9.92
N VAL A 101 3.20 4.41 11.01
CA VAL A 101 1.77 4.80 10.94
C VAL A 101 1.64 6.21 10.37
N ALA A 102 2.40 7.18 10.87
CA ALA A 102 2.36 8.54 10.37
C ALA A 102 2.76 8.64 8.88
N ALA A 103 3.73 7.85 8.42
CA ALA A 103 4.12 7.81 7.02
C ALA A 103 3.03 7.17 6.14
N LEU A 104 2.39 6.10 6.59
CA LEU A 104 1.24 5.49 5.91
C LEU A 104 0.07 6.49 5.78
N ASP A 105 -0.26 7.20 6.86
CA ASP A 105 -1.31 8.23 6.86
C ASP A 105 -1.03 9.33 5.83
N LEU A 106 0.23 9.78 5.72
CA LEU A 106 0.64 10.77 4.71
C LEU A 106 0.50 10.23 3.28
N LEU A 107 0.81 8.95 3.05
CA LEU A 107 0.61 8.32 1.74
C LEU A 107 -0.87 8.22 1.39
N VAL A 108 -1.71 7.79 2.34
CA VAL A 108 -3.17 7.71 2.18
C VAL A 108 -3.75 9.09 1.89
N ALA A 109 -3.44 10.09 2.71
CA ALA A 109 -3.88 11.47 2.50
C ALA A 109 -3.50 11.98 1.11
N SER A 110 -2.28 11.69 0.65
CA SER A 110 -1.86 12.03 -0.70
C SER A 110 -2.63 11.27 -1.78
N GLN A 111 -3.01 10.00 -1.57
CA GLN A 111 -3.86 9.29 -2.54
C GLN A 111 -5.25 9.93 -2.64
N VAL A 112 -5.85 10.26 -1.50
CA VAL A 112 -7.17 10.90 -1.38
C VAL A 112 -7.14 12.28 -2.04
N GLU A 113 -6.18 13.12 -1.69
CA GLU A 113 -6.04 14.48 -2.24
C GLU A 113 -5.91 14.47 -3.77
N HIS A 114 -5.08 13.60 -4.34
CA HIS A 114 -4.87 13.58 -5.78
C HIS A 114 -6.03 12.98 -6.58
N ARG A 115 -6.87 12.14 -5.97
CA ARG A 115 -7.87 11.33 -6.69
C ARG A 115 -9.30 11.70 -6.38
N LEU A 116 -9.60 12.01 -5.12
CA LEU A 116 -10.94 12.26 -4.63
C LEU A 116 -11.24 13.75 -4.55
N GLU A 117 -10.26 14.59 -4.18
CA GLU A 117 -10.46 16.04 -4.05
C GLU A 117 -11.04 16.68 -5.32
N PRO A 118 -10.64 16.31 -6.56
CA PRO A 118 -11.25 16.86 -7.77
C PRO A 118 -12.75 16.57 -7.91
N TRP A 119 -13.28 15.61 -7.14
CA TRP A 119 -14.66 15.15 -7.17
C TRP A 119 -15.39 15.49 -5.86
N ARG A 120 -14.81 16.31 -4.97
CA ARG A 120 -15.37 16.55 -3.63
C ARG A 120 -16.82 17.04 -3.66
N ASP A 121 -17.16 17.89 -4.64
CA ASP A 121 -18.51 18.43 -4.80
C ASP A 121 -19.51 17.44 -5.44
N GLU A 122 -19.02 16.34 -6.01
CA GLU A 122 -19.83 15.32 -6.71
C GLU A 122 -20.10 14.08 -5.84
N LEU A 123 -19.31 13.87 -4.79
CA LEU A 123 -19.38 12.71 -3.90
C LEU A 123 -20.10 13.08 -2.61
N ASP A 124 -21.04 12.24 -2.18
CA ASP A 124 -21.56 12.35 -0.81
C ASP A 124 -20.53 11.83 0.21
N ASP A 125 -20.75 12.17 1.48
CA ASP A 125 -19.81 11.82 2.55
C ASP A 125 -19.66 10.30 2.74
N ALA A 126 -20.70 9.52 2.42
CA ALA A 126 -20.65 8.06 2.50
C ALA A 126 -19.73 7.49 1.41
N THR A 127 -19.92 7.91 0.15
CA THR A 127 -19.08 7.49 -0.98
C THR A 127 -17.64 7.95 -0.80
N TRP A 128 -17.45 9.17 -0.26
CA TRP A 128 -16.13 9.67 0.09
C TRP A 128 -15.42 8.74 1.08
N ALA A 129 -16.09 8.40 2.19
CA ALA A 129 -15.54 7.53 3.22
C ALA A 129 -15.22 6.12 2.68
N ASP A 130 -16.08 5.57 1.81
CA ASP A 130 -15.85 4.27 1.18
C ASP A 130 -14.61 4.30 0.27
N LEU A 131 -14.43 5.36 -0.53
CA LEU A 131 -13.27 5.54 -1.40
C LEU A 131 -11.98 5.81 -0.61
N GLU A 132 -12.06 6.58 0.46
CA GLU A 132 -10.93 6.78 1.38
C GLU A 132 -10.51 5.46 2.03
N GLN A 133 -11.47 4.66 2.50
CA GLN A 133 -11.21 3.34 3.05
C GLN A 133 -10.62 2.39 1.99
N TYR A 134 -11.11 2.45 0.75
CA TYR A 134 -10.59 1.68 -0.37
C TYR A 134 -9.12 2.01 -0.66
N LEU A 135 -8.77 3.30 -0.77
CA LEU A 135 -7.39 3.74 -0.97
C LEU A 135 -6.49 3.37 0.21
N THR A 136 -6.99 3.54 1.43
CA THR A 136 -6.30 3.13 2.66
C THR A 136 -5.97 1.65 2.64
N TRP A 137 -6.94 0.80 2.29
CA TRP A 137 -6.74 -0.64 2.20
C TRP A 137 -5.59 -0.97 1.25
N TRP A 138 -5.55 -0.39 0.06
CA TRP A 138 -4.50 -0.68 -0.92
C TRP A 138 -3.12 -0.20 -0.47
N VAL A 139 -3.00 0.99 0.13
CA VAL A 139 -1.72 1.45 0.70
C VAL A 139 -1.22 0.48 1.77
N VAL A 140 -2.05 0.16 2.76
CA VAL A 140 -1.64 -0.70 3.88
C VAL A 140 -1.39 -2.14 3.41
N LYS A 141 -2.15 -2.64 2.43
CA LYS A 141 -1.93 -3.97 1.82
C LYS A 141 -0.59 -4.05 1.10
N GLY A 142 -0.18 -3.00 0.39
CA GLY A 142 1.14 -2.92 -0.23
C GLY A 142 2.27 -3.01 0.79
N TYR A 143 2.16 -2.25 1.88
CA TYR A 143 3.12 -2.31 2.99
C TYR A 143 3.15 -3.72 3.60
N GLY A 144 1.98 -4.28 3.89
CA GLY A 144 1.84 -5.62 4.46
C GLY A 144 2.43 -6.71 3.57
N LEU A 145 2.34 -6.59 2.25
CA LEU A 145 2.97 -7.56 1.35
C LEU A 145 4.49 -7.56 1.49
N ARG A 146 5.14 -6.38 1.55
CA ARG A 146 6.60 -6.34 1.69
C ARG A 146 7.05 -6.92 3.04
N VAL A 147 6.30 -6.66 4.10
CA VAL A 147 6.53 -7.29 5.42
C VAL A 147 6.39 -8.82 5.31
N ALA A 148 5.36 -9.31 4.60
CA ALA A 148 5.16 -10.74 4.41
C ALA A 148 6.28 -11.40 3.58
N GLU A 149 6.81 -10.72 2.56
CA GLU A 149 7.92 -11.23 1.73
C GLU A 149 9.25 -11.35 2.49
N THR A 150 9.43 -10.58 3.56
CA THR A 150 10.66 -10.51 4.35
C THR A 150 10.58 -11.27 5.67
N SER A 151 9.37 -11.51 6.16
CA SER A 151 9.15 -12.43 7.27
C SER A 151 9.43 -13.83 6.76
N GLU A 152 10.43 -14.53 7.31
CA GLU A 152 10.56 -15.97 7.10
C GLU A 152 9.23 -16.60 7.52
N VAL A 153 8.36 -16.90 6.55
CA VAL A 153 7.24 -17.81 6.77
C VAL A 153 7.88 -19.19 6.90
N GLY A 154 8.39 -19.46 8.10
CA GLY A 154 8.94 -20.76 8.46
C GLY A 154 7.88 -21.85 8.30
N PRO A 155 8.30 -23.09 8.03
CA PRO A 155 7.41 -24.23 7.80
C PRO A 155 6.49 -24.55 8.99
#